data_AF-A0A8K1CMF3-F1
#
_entry.id   AF-A0A8K1CMF3-F1
#
_cell.length_a   1.000
_cell.length_b   1.000
_cell.length_c   1.000
_cell.angle_alpha   90.00
_cell.angle_beta   90.00
_cell.angle_gamma   90.00
#
_symmetry.space_group_name_H-M   'P 1'
#
loop_
_entity.id
_entity.type
_entity.pdbx_description
1 polymer ?
#
loop_
_entity_poly.entity_id
_entity_poly.type
_entity_poly.pdbx_seq_one_letter_code
_entity_poly.pdbx_strand_id
1 'polypeptide(L)'
;MSRGDNQLPHICFDDEYRVRVLEKENINHTQDLEQESNQFATKLDEFHEIIKGVLEVMEGQAKRIEREKLKAIGQRNKVDSEIENRNRQKQMLELLIKEKQTELERYNLQFQSLSKIADEQQLVIDKLSNNEA
;
A
#
# COMPACT_ATOMS: atom_id res chain seq x y z
N MET A 1 36.45 69.12 -20.44
CA MET A 1 35.89 69.35 -21.78
C MET A 1 36.49 68.32 -22.73
N SER A 2 35.72 67.32 -23.13
CA SER A 2 35.84 66.77 -24.47
C SER A 2 34.42 66.44 -24.90
N ARG A 3 33.95 67.17 -25.91
CA ARG A 3 32.62 67.02 -26.48
C ARG A 3 32.55 65.59 -27.00
N GLY A 4 31.58 64.80 -26.53
CA GLY A 4 31.30 63.49 -27.12
C GLY A 4 31.09 63.70 -28.61
N ASP A 5 31.81 62.93 -29.42
CA ASP A 5 31.70 62.95 -30.86
C ASP A 5 30.23 62.75 -31.24
N ASN A 6 29.60 63.84 -31.67
CA ASN A 6 28.25 63.84 -32.19
C ASN A 6 28.33 63.34 -33.64
N GLN A 7 28.65 62.06 -33.80
CA GLN A 7 28.69 61.41 -35.10
C GLN A 7 27.24 61.31 -35.59
N LEU A 8 26.95 61.99 -36.71
CA LEU A 8 25.62 61.92 -37.34
C LEU A 8 25.30 60.44 -37.61
N PRO A 9 24.08 59.96 -37.31
CA PRO A 9 23.72 58.57 -37.53
C PRO A 9 23.95 58.20 -39.00
N HIS A 10 24.60 57.06 -39.24
CA HIS A 10 24.81 56.55 -40.60
C HIS A 10 23.46 56.14 -41.18
N ILE A 11 23.06 56.78 -42.28
CA ILE A 11 21.78 56.55 -42.95
C ILE A 11 22.04 55.72 -44.20
N CYS A 12 21.31 54.63 -44.38
CA CYS A 12 21.31 53.80 -45.58
C CYS A 12 19.88 53.66 -46.13
N PHE A 13 19.75 53.29 -47.40
CA PHE A 13 18.47 52.95 -48.02
C PHE A 13 18.38 51.44 -48.16
N ASP A 14 17.22 50.86 -47.85
CA ASP A 14 16.96 49.47 -48.19
C ASP A 14 16.49 49.29 -49.64
N ASP A 15 16.30 48.03 -50.05
CA ASP A 15 15.85 47.66 -51.39
C ASP A 15 14.45 48.20 -51.75
N GLU A 16 13.71 48.71 -50.76
CA GLU A 16 12.40 49.34 -50.92
C GLU A 16 12.48 50.87 -50.84
N TYR A 17 13.70 51.43 -50.95
CA TYR A 17 14.02 52.86 -50.88
C TYR A 17 13.62 53.54 -49.55
N ARG A 18 13.47 52.77 -48.47
CA ARG A 18 13.19 53.31 -47.14
C ARG A 18 14.48 53.71 -46.44
N VAL A 19 14.42 54.84 -45.74
CA VAL A 19 15.51 55.34 -44.90
C VAL A 19 15.70 54.42 -43.70
N ARG A 20 16.91 53.90 -43.50
CA ARG A 20 17.30 53.05 -42.37
C ARG A 20 18.57 53.57 -41.71
N VAL A 21 18.72 53.25 -40.42
CA VAL A 21 19.88 53.63 -39.59
C VAL A 21 20.78 52.42 -39.29
N LEU A 22 20.38 51.23 -39.76
CA LEU A 22 21.09 49.96 -39.60
C LEU A 22 21.22 49.28 -40.96
N GLU A 23 22.37 48.68 -41.21
CA GLU A 23 22.63 47.89 -42.41
C GLU A 23 21.71 46.68 -42.50
N LYS A 24 21.31 46.32 -43.72
CA LYS A 24 20.37 45.22 -44.00
C LYS A 24 20.84 43.89 -43.39
N GLU A 25 22.13 43.59 -43.45
CA GLU A 25 22.71 42.37 -42.88
C GLU A 25 22.53 42.29 -41.37
N ASN A 26 22.74 43.39 -40.65
CA ASN A 26 22.54 43.46 -39.19
C ASN A 26 21.06 43.29 -38.80
N ILE A 27 20.14 43.82 -39.61
CA ILE A 27 18.70 43.63 -39.40
C ILE A 27 18.33 42.16 -39.59
N ASN A 28 18.78 41.53 -40.68
CA ASN A 28 18.52 40.12 -40.96
C ASN A 28 19.10 39.23 -39.85
N HIS A 29 20.35 39.46 -39.44
CA HIS A 29 20.98 38.67 -38.39
C HIS A 29 20.25 38.81 -37.04
N THR A 30 19.75 40.00 -36.73
CA THR A 30 18.95 40.23 -35.52
C THR A 30 17.60 39.49 -35.59
N GLN A 31 16.97 39.46 -36.76
CA GLN A 31 15.72 38.72 -36.99
C GLN A 31 15.93 37.19 -36.92
N ASP A 32 17.01 36.68 -37.50
CA ASP A 32 17.38 35.27 -37.40
C ASP A 32 17.62 34.86 -35.95
N LEU A 33 18.37 35.69 -35.19
CA LEU A 33 18.62 35.46 -33.77
C LEU A 33 17.33 35.51 -32.94
N GLU A 34 16.42 36.44 -33.23
CA GLU A 34 15.09 36.50 -32.60
C GLU A 34 14.29 35.22 -32.87
N GLN A 35 14.29 34.75 -34.12
CA GLN A 35 13.60 33.52 -34.51
C GLN A 35 14.18 32.29 -33.81
N GLU A 36 15.50 32.14 -33.80
CA GLU A 36 16.17 31.03 -33.11
C GLU A 36 15.91 31.05 -31.59
N SER A 37 15.95 32.23 -30.98
CA SER A 37 15.65 32.40 -29.56
C SER A 37 14.21 31.99 -29.22
N ASN A 38 13.25 32.37 -30.06
CA ASN A 38 11.85 31.99 -29.90
C ASN A 38 11.62 30.47 -30.08
N GLN A 39 12.32 29.86 -31.05
CA GLN A 39 12.28 28.40 -31.22
C GLN A 39 12.91 27.66 -30.05
N PHE A 40 14.01 28.18 -29.50
CA PHE A 40 14.63 27.61 -28.31
C PHE A 40 13.69 27.67 -27.10
N ALA A 41 13.05 28.82 -26.86
CA ALA A 41 12.07 28.99 -25.80
C ALA A 41 10.91 27.97 -25.95
N THR A 42 10.39 27.82 -27.17
CA THR A 42 9.30 26.86 -27.45
C THR A 42 9.71 25.42 -27.14
N LYS A 43 10.90 24.99 -27.59
CA LYS A 43 11.42 23.64 -27.30
C LYS A 43 11.65 23.41 -25.80
N LEU A 44 12.06 24.46 -25.09
CA LEU A 44 12.29 24.41 -23.65
C LEU A 44 10.97 24.26 -22.90
N ASP A 45 9.90 24.91 -23.35
CA ASP A 45 8.55 24.73 -22.81
C ASP A 45 8.02 23.31 -23.07
N GLU A 46 8.17 22.78 -24.29
CA GLU A 46 7.81 21.39 -24.62
C GLU A 46 8.55 20.38 -23.74
N PHE A 47 9.85 20.60 -23.51
CA PHE A 47 10.66 19.76 -22.64
C PHE A 47 10.18 19.79 -21.19
N HIS A 48 9.81 20.96 -20.67
CA HIS A 48 9.23 21.09 -19.33
C HIS A 48 7.91 20.31 -19.18
N GLU A 49 7.03 20.37 -20.18
CA GLU A 49 5.77 19.62 -20.15
C GLU A 49 6.01 18.11 -20.19
N ILE A 50 7.00 17.64 -20.96
CA ILE A 50 7.40 16.22 -20.96
C ILE A 50 7.90 15.80 -19.57
N ILE A 51 8.80 16.57 -18.95
CA ILE A 51 9.32 16.27 -17.61
C ILE A 51 8.18 16.21 -16.60
N LYS A 52 7.26 17.17 -16.66
CA LYS A 52 6.11 17.22 -15.77
C LYS A 52 5.24 15.96 -15.91
N GLY A 53 4.96 15.52 -17.14
CA GLY A 53 4.25 14.28 -17.39
C GLY A 53 4.98 13.04 -16.84
N VAL A 54 6.31 12.98 -16.98
CA VAL A 54 7.12 11.88 -16.41
C VAL A 54 7.06 11.88 -14.89
N LEU A 55 7.18 13.05 -14.25
CA LEU A 55 7.08 13.17 -12.78
C LEU A 55 5.72 12.73 -12.26
N GLU A 56 4.63 13.13 -12.91
CA GLU A 56 3.28 12.71 -12.54
C GLU A 56 3.11 11.19 -12.62
N VAL A 57 3.63 10.56 -13.67
CA VAL A 57 3.63 9.10 -13.81
C VAL A 57 4.47 8.45 -12.71
N MET A 58 5.67 8.97 -12.42
CA MET A 58 6.54 8.43 -11.37
C MET A 58 5.87 8.52 -9.99
N GLU A 59 5.25 9.64 -9.65
CA GLU A 59 4.49 9.78 -8.40
C GLU A 59 3.33 8.80 -8.32
N GLY A 60 2.59 8.62 -9.42
CA GLY A 60 1.51 7.64 -9.51
C GLY A 60 2.00 6.21 -9.24
N GLN A 61 3.14 5.84 -9.82
CA GLN A 61 3.74 4.52 -9.60
C GLN A 61 4.27 4.36 -8.17
N ALA A 62 4.93 5.36 -7.61
CA ALA A 62 5.41 5.33 -6.22
C ALA A 62 4.26 5.08 -5.23
N LYS A 63 3.11 5.78 -5.41
CA LYS A 63 1.90 5.57 -4.59
C LYS A 63 1.34 4.15 -4.73
N ARG A 64 1.36 3.58 -5.94
CA ARG A 64 0.91 2.19 -6.19
C ARG A 64 1.82 1.17 -5.51
N ILE A 65 3.14 1.35 -5.62
CA ILE A 65 4.14 0.47 -5.00
C ILE A 65 3.97 0.46 -3.49
N GLU A 66 3.85 1.63 -2.85
CA GLU A 66 3.71 1.70 -1.39
C GLU A 66 2.40 1.04 -0.93
N ARG A 67 1.31 1.22 -1.68
CA ARG A 67 0.03 0.55 -1.39
C ARG A 67 0.16 -0.97 -1.42
N GLU A 68 0.77 -1.53 -2.47
CA GLU A 68 0.91 -2.98 -2.60
C GLU A 68 1.91 -3.55 -1.59
N LYS A 69 2.98 -2.81 -1.26
CA LYS A 69 3.90 -3.15 -0.16
C LYS A 69 3.18 -3.26 1.18
N LEU A 70 2.34 -2.29 1.53
CA LEU A 70 1.55 -2.33 2.77
C LEU A 70 0.58 -3.52 2.79
N LYS A 71 -0.08 -3.82 1.67
CA LYS A 71 -0.94 -5.01 1.56
C LYS A 71 -0.15 -6.31 1.77
N ALA A 72 1.02 -6.43 1.14
CA ALA A 72 1.88 -7.61 1.26
C ALA A 72 2.36 -7.80 2.70
N ILE A 73 2.77 -6.73 3.40
CA ILE A 73 3.12 -6.76 4.82
C ILE A 73 1.92 -7.21 5.66
N GLY A 74 0.73 -6.66 5.39
CA GLY A 74 -0.49 -7.06 6.09
C GLY A 74 -0.84 -8.54 5.90
N GLN A 75 -0.69 -9.06 4.68
CA GLN A 75 -0.89 -10.48 4.40
C GLN A 75 0.16 -11.36 5.10
N ARG A 76 1.43 -10.95 5.11
CA ARG A 76 2.50 -11.66 5.82
C ARG A 76 2.21 -11.74 7.31
N ASN A 77 1.85 -10.62 7.95
CA ASN A 77 1.52 -10.59 9.38
C ASN A 77 0.32 -11.48 9.73
N LYS A 78 -0.67 -11.59 8.83
CA LYS A 78 -1.77 -12.55 9.00
C LYS A 78 -1.24 -13.98 9.00
N VAL A 79 -0.46 -14.37 7.99
CA VAL A 79 0.12 -15.72 7.91
C VAL A 79 1.01 -16.04 9.12
N ASP A 80 1.84 -15.08 9.55
CA ASP A 80 2.72 -15.25 10.70
C ASP A 80 1.89 -15.48 11.99
N SER A 81 0.78 -14.76 12.17
CA SER A 81 -0.11 -14.92 13.33
C SER A 81 -1.06 -16.13 13.24
N GLU A 82 -1.31 -16.68 12.05
CA GLU A 82 -2.15 -17.88 11.87
C GLU A 82 -1.58 -19.10 12.59
N ILE A 83 -0.26 -19.30 12.55
CA ILE A 83 0.37 -20.45 13.22
C ILE A 83 0.18 -20.34 14.73
N GLU A 84 0.41 -19.16 15.30
CA GLU A 84 0.23 -18.92 16.74
C GLU A 84 -1.24 -19.09 17.15
N ASN A 85 -2.18 -18.50 16.39
CA ASN A 85 -3.61 -18.65 16.64
C ASN A 85 -4.06 -20.11 16.58
N ARG A 86 -3.59 -20.87 15.58
CA ARG A 86 -3.89 -22.30 15.44
C ARG A 86 -3.36 -23.09 16.63
N ASN A 87 -2.13 -22.83 17.06
CA ASN A 87 -1.54 -23.49 18.21
C ASN A 87 -2.30 -23.18 19.50
N ARG A 88 -2.69 -21.91 19.70
CA ARG A 88 -3.50 -21.48 20.85
C ARG A 88 -4.86 -22.17 20.87
N GLN A 89 -5.55 -22.22 19.72
CA GLN A 89 -6.83 -22.91 19.60
C GLN A 89 -6.70 -24.41 19.88
N LYS A 90 -5.64 -25.04 19.35
CA LYS A 90 -5.36 -26.46 19.59
C LYS A 90 -5.16 -26.75 21.08
N GLN A 91 -4.33 -25.95 21.76
CA GLN A 91 -4.10 -26.09 23.21
C GLN A 91 -5.39 -25.90 24.01
N MET A 92 -6.23 -24.93 23.64
CA MET A 92 -7.52 -24.71 24.30
C MET A 92 -8.47 -25.90 24.13
N LEU A 93 -8.51 -26.50 22.94
CA LEU A 93 -9.31 -27.70 22.67
C LEU A 93 -8.78 -28.93 23.43
N GLU A 94 -7.45 -29.11 23.50
CA GLU A 94 -6.83 -30.20 24.25
C GLU A 94 -7.16 -30.10 25.75
N LEU A 95 -7.14 -28.89 26.33
CA LEU A 95 -7.56 -28.65 27.70
C LEU A 95 -9.04 -29.00 27.93
N LEU A 96 -9.92 -28.57 27.02
CA LEU A 96 -11.35 -28.86 27.11
C LEU A 96 -11.64 -30.37 27.00
N ILE A 97 -10.94 -31.07 26.10
CA ILE A 97 -11.05 -32.53 25.98
C ILE A 97 -10.66 -33.20 27.30
N LYS A 98 -9.53 -32.79 27.90
CA LYS A 98 -9.07 -33.34 29.17
C LYS A 98 -10.06 -33.10 30.32
N GLU A 99 -10.64 -31.90 30.39
CA GLU A 99 -11.69 -31.57 31.35
C GLU A 99 -12.90 -32.49 31.19
N LYS A 100 -13.40 -32.67 29.96
CA LYS A 100 -14.55 -33.54 29.67
C LYS A 100 -14.26 -35.01 29.93
N GLN A 101 -13.05 -35.49 29.67
CA GLN A 101 -12.63 -36.84 30.02
C GLN A 101 -12.64 -37.06 31.53
N THR A 102 -12.14 -36.08 32.30
CA THR A 102 -12.14 -36.14 33.77
C THR A 102 -13.56 -36.16 34.33
N GLU A 103 -14.46 -35.34 33.77
CA GLU A 103 -15.89 -35.37 34.14
C GLU A 103 -16.52 -36.73 33.84
N LEU A 104 -16.23 -37.31 32.67
CA LEU A 104 -16.75 -38.62 32.26
C LEU A 104 -16.28 -39.73 33.19
N GLU A 105 -14.98 -39.76 33.55
CA GLU A 105 -14.42 -40.72 34.51
C GLU A 105 -15.13 -40.62 35.86
N ARG A 106 -15.37 -39.40 36.34
CA ARG A 106 -16.13 -39.16 37.58
C ARG A 106 -17.55 -39.71 37.49
N TYR A 107 -18.26 -39.46 36.39
CA TYR A 107 -19.62 -39.97 36.19
C TYR A 107 -19.65 -41.50 36.11
N ASN A 108 -18.68 -42.13 35.43
CA ASN A 108 -18.57 -43.58 35.35
C ASN A 108 -18.37 -44.21 36.73
N LEU A 109 -17.48 -43.64 37.55
CA LEU A 109 -17.27 -44.10 38.93
C LEU A 109 -18.54 -43.96 39.78
N GLN A 110 -19.25 -42.83 39.65
CA GLN A 110 -20.50 -42.61 40.36
C GLN A 110 -21.58 -43.61 39.94
N PHE A 111 -21.70 -43.88 38.64
CA PHE A 111 -22.64 -44.85 38.10
C PHE A 111 -22.35 -46.26 38.62
N GLN A 112 -21.09 -46.71 38.58
CA GLN A 112 -20.69 -48.02 39.09
C GLN A 112 -21.01 -48.19 40.58
N SER A 113 -20.75 -47.16 41.39
CA SER A 113 -21.07 -47.15 42.82
C SER A 113 -22.58 -47.31 43.06
N LEU A 114 -23.40 -46.51 42.35
CA LEU A 114 -24.86 -46.57 42.48
C LEU A 114 -25.44 -47.90 41.97
N SER A 115 -24.92 -48.45 40.87
CA SER A 115 -25.34 -49.76 40.35
C SER A 115 -25.10 -50.85 41.39
N LYS A 116 -23.92 -50.84 42.05
CA LYS A 116 -23.61 -51.81 43.10
C LYS A 116 -24.57 -51.71 44.28
N ILE A 117 -24.89 -50.49 44.72
CA ILE A 117 -25.86 -50.27 45.80
C ILE A 117 -27.26 -50.76 45.39
N ALA A 118 -27.67 -50.51 44.15
CA ALA A 118 -28.96 -50.97 43.63
C ALA A 118 -29.04 -52.51 43.60
N ASP A 119 -27.98 -53.18 43.15
CA ASP A 119 -27.90 -54.64 43.15
C ASP A 119 -27.96 -55.20 44.58
N GLU A 120 -27.23 -54.59 45.53
CA GLU A 120 -27.27 -54.96 46.95
C GLU A 120 -28.67 -54.79 47.54
N GLN A 121 -29.36 -53.69 47.23
CA GLN A 121 -30.74 -53.44 47.66
C GLN A 121 -31.72 -54.46 47.08
N GLN A 122 -31.57 -54.82 45.80
CA GLN A 122 -32.41 -55.84 45.15
C GLN A 122 -32.24 -57.19 45.85
N LEU A 123 -31.01 -57.60 46.16
CA LEU A 123 -30.75 -58.84 46.89
C LEU A 123 -31.39 -58.85 48.30
N VAL A 124 -31.45 -57.70 48.97
CA VAL A 124 -32.13 -57.58 50.26
C VAL A 124 -33.64 -57.71 50.10
N ILE A 125 -34.23 -57.06 49.08
CA ILE A 125 -35.66 -57.17 48.76
C ILE A 125 -36.03 -58.63 48.47
N ASP A 126 -35.25 -59.32 47.64
CA ASP A 126 -35.49 -60.71 47.28
C ASP A 126 -35.44 -61.64 48.50
N LYS A 127 -34.51 -61.40 49.44
CA LYS A 127 -34.43 -62.15 50.71
C LYS A 127 -35.63 -61.90 51.63
N LEU A 128 -36.08 -60.66 51.73
CA LEU A 128 -37.25 -60.31 52.55
C LEU A 128 -38.53 -60.92 51.95
N SER A 129 -38.71 -60.82 50.62
CA SER A 129 -39.85 -61.39 49.92
C SER A 129 -39.92 -62.92 50.01
N ASN A 130 -38.78 -63.61 50.03
CA ASN A 130 -38.72 -65.08 50.18
C ASN A 130 -38.90 -65.56 51.63
N ASN A 131 -38.73 -64.68 52.62
CA ASN A 131 -38.95 -65.00 54.04
C ASN A 131 -40.40 -64.72 54.50
N GLU A 132 -41.18 -63.96 53.73
CA GLU A 132 -42.60 -63.67 54.01
C GLU A 132 -43.59 -64.61 53.29
N ALA A 133 -43.09 -65.62 52.55
CA ALA A 133 -43.87 -66.70 51.92
C ALA A 133 -43.63 -68.05 52.62
#